data_AF-T1BTF0-F1
#
_entry.id   AF-T1BTF0-F1
#
_cell.length_a   1.000
_cell.length_b   1.000
_cell.length_c   1.000
_cell.angle_alpha   90.00
_cell.angle_beta   90.00
_cell.angle_gamma   90.00
#
_symmetry.space_group_name_H-M   'P 1'
#
loop_
_entity.id
_entity.type
_entity.pdbx_description
1 polymer ?
#
loop_
_entity_poly.entity_id
_entity_poly.type
_entity_poly.pdbx_seq_one_letter_code
_entity_poly.pdbx_strand_id
1 'polypeptide(L)'
;MTTTIYTFRFFFLAALGEPRSELASKARDPSKIVLIPLVILAGISLIMGQFQSEFYNFVYAGTIKLTVPYIISLSPTMMVLLGLIITIPLYATNGWKSIDVTKNRIYCIVKNKYYLDRLFTNDLAERGIMPMAYGFSTFESYFSKSVENLGSGIMKLGSLFRRLQNGIVEYYFVVIIMGISIVFLIIEL
;
A
#
# COMPACT_ATOMS: atom_id res chain seq x y z
N MET A 1 -8.73 28.05 -1.72
CA MET A 1 -7.98 28.89 -0.75
C MET A 1 -6.82 28.14 -0.11
N THR A 2 -7.05 27.07 0.68
CA THR A 2 -5.96 26.31 1.33
C THR A 2 -4.95 25.74 0.34
N THR A 3 -5.43 25.24 -0.81
CA THR A 3 -4.60 24.83 -1.96
C THR A 3 -3.63 25.90 -2.39
N THR A 4 -4.14 27.10 -2.63
CA THR A 4 -3.34 28.27 -2.98
C THR A 4 -2.28 28.56 -1.91
N ILE A 5 -2.67 28.53 -0.63
CA ILE A 5 -1.73 28.82 0.47
C ILE A 5 -0.57 27.83 0.49
N TYR A 6 -0.82 26.52 0.42
CA TYR A 6 0.27 25.55 0.50
C TYR A 6 1.12 25.51 -0.78
N THR A 7 0.52 25.68 -1.97
CA THR A 7 1.25 25.69 -3.24
C THR A 7 2.17 26.90 -3.35
N PHE A 8 1.65 28.10 -3.05
CA PHE A 8 2.46 29.31 -3.09
C PHE A 8 3.46 29.37 -1.93
N ARG A 9 3.13 28.83 -0.74
CA ARG A 9 4.13 28.61 0.32
C ARG A 9 5.31 27.80 -0.20
N PHE A 10 5.04 26.68 -0.89
CA PHE A 10 6.09 25.87 -1.48
C PHE A 10 6.90 26.66 -2.52
N PHE A 11 6.23 27.37 -3.44
CA PHE A 11 6.89 28.20 -4.45
C PHE A 11 7.80 29.27 -3.84
N PHE A 12 7.31 30.07 -2.89
CA PHE A 12 8.11 31.11 -2.26
C PHE A 12 9.28 30.55 -1.45
N LEU A 13 9.10 29.43 -0.74
CA LEU A 13 10.15 28.84 0.08
C LEU A 13 11.20 28.06 -0.73
N ALA A 14 10.80 27.41 -1.82
CA ALA A 14 11.69 26.55 -2.61
C ALA A 14 12.33 27.28 -3.79
N ALA A 15 11.59 28.16 -4.49
CA ALA A 15 12.08 28.85 -5.69
C ALA A 15 12.66 30.24 -5.40
N LEU A 16 12.01 31.01 -4.51
CA LEU A 16 12.43 32.39 -4.17
C LEU A 16 13.11 32.51 -2.80
N GLY A 17 13.19 31.40 -2.06
CA GLY A 17 13.74 31.37 -0.71
C GLY A 17 15.27 31.26 -0.71
N GLU A 18 15.88 31.62 0.43
CA GLU A 18 17.31 31.46 0.62
C GLU A 18 17.71 29.96 0.66
N PRO A 19 18.82 29.57 0.00
CA PRO A 19 19.29 28.20 0.00
C PRO A 19 19.68 27.78 1.42
N ARG A 20 19.11 26.67 1.89
CA ARG A 20 19.34 26.15 3.26
C ARG A 20 20.51 25.17 3.37
N SER A 21 21.15 24.84 2.26
CA SER A 21 22.29 23.91 2.20
C SER A 21 23.28 24.32 1.10
N GLU A 22 24.55 23.93 1.23
CA GLU A 22 25.57 24.20 0.22
C GLU A 22 25.31 23.51 -1.13
N LEU A 23 24.59 22.40 -1.12
CA LEU A 23 24.18 21.72 -2.36
C LEU A 23 23.10 22.53 -3.10
N ALA A 24 22.22 23.22 -2.36
CA ALA A 24 21.20 24.06 -2.96
C ALA A 24 21.79 25.35 -3.57
N SER A 25 22.84 25.92 -2.95
CA SER A 25 23.50 27.12 -3.51
C SER A 25 24.27 26.83 -4.80
N LYS A 26 24.65 25.57 -5.04
CA LYS A 26 25.33 25.12 -6.27
C LYS A 26 24.40 24.37 -7.22
N ALA A 27 23.08 24.47 -7.04
CA ALA A 27 22.11 23.78 -7.88
C ALA A 27 22.25 24.24 -9.34
N ARG A 28 22.35 23.28 -10.26
CA ARG A 28 22.41 23.52 -11.69
C ARG A 28 21.04 23.30 -12.31
N ASP A 29 20.76 24.05 -13.37
CA ASP A 29 19.55 23.83 -14.18
C ASP A 29 19.47 22.39 -14.71
N PRO A 30 18.24 21.83 -14.80
CA PRO A 30 18.03 20.50 -15.32
C PRO A 30 18.45 20.40 -16.80
N SER A 31 18.82 19.20 -17.24
CA SER A 31 19.18 18.97 -18.64
C SER A 31 17.99 19.24 -19.57
N LYS A 32 18.29 19.60 -20.83
CA LYS A 32 17.26 19.90 -21.84
C LYS A 32 16.29 18.74 -22.06
N ILE A 33 16.74 17.49 -21.85
CA ILE A 33 15.91 16.28 -21.98
C ILE A 33 14.75 16.29 -20.97
N VAL A 34 14.95 16.83 -19.76
CA VAL A 34 13.90 16.96 -18.74
C VAL A 34 13.05 18.20 -18.99
N LEU A 35 13.64 19.28 -19.50
CA LEU A 35 12.97 20.56 -19.71
C LEU A 35 11.95 20.50 -20.87
N ILE A 36 12.27 19.77 -21.94
CA ILE A 36 11.41 19.70 -23.14
C ILE A 36 9.99 19.16 -22.79
N PRO A 37 9.82 18.01 -22.11
CA PRO A 37 8.50 17.54 -21.71
C PRO A 37 7.75 18.53 -20.80
N LEU A 38 8.46 19.19 -19.88
CA LEU A 38 7.86 20.16 -18.95
C LEU A 38 7.29 21.38 -19.69
N VAL A 39 8.02 21.91 -20.68
CA VAL A 39 7.58 23.06 -21.48
C VAL A 39 6.40 22.68 -22.37
N ILE A 40 6.42 21.49 -22.98
CA ILE A 40 5.29 21.00 -23.77
C ILE A 40 4.04 20.89 -22.90
N LEU A 41 4.17 20.32 -21.69
CA LEU A 41 3.05 20.18 -20.77
C LEU A 41 2.51 21.54 -20.30
N ALA A 42 3.40 22.50 -20.04
CA ALA A 42 3.02 23.87 -19.70
C ALA A 42 2.24 24.55 -20.85
N GLY A 43 2.70 24.39 -22.10
CA GLY A 43 2.01 24.91 -23.28
C GLY A 43 0.61 24.32 -23.45
N ILE A 44 0.48 22.99 -23.31
CA ILE A 44 -0.82 22.31 -23.37
C ILE A 44 -1.76 22.81 -22.27
N SER A 45 -1.25 22.99 -21.04
CA SER A 45 -2.03 23.49 -19.90
C SER A 45 -2.64 24.87 -20.14
N LEU A 46 -1.92 25.77 -20.82
CA LEU A 46 -2.41 27.12 -21.14
C LEU A 46 -3.56 27.11 -22.15
N ILE A 47 -3.57 26.15 -23.08
CA ILE A 47 -4.49 26.10 -24.21
C ILE A 47 -5.73 25.24 -23.89
N MET A 48 -5.56 24.17 -23.11
CA MET A 48 -6.60 23.17 -22.85
C MET A 48 -7.88 23.76 -22.23
N GLY A 49 -7.80 24.85 -21.48
CA GLY A 49 -8.98 25.52 -20.92
C GLY A 49 -10.01 25.95 -21.97
N GLN A 50 -9.57 26.30 -23.19
CA GLN A 50 -10.47 26.73 -24.26
C GLN A 50 -11.24 25.55 -24.89
N PHE A 51 -10.63 24.36 -24.91
CA PHE A 51 -11.19 23.14 -25.50
C PHE A 51 -12.04 22.32 -24.52
N GLN A 52 -12.16 22.77 -23.28
CA GLN A 52 -12.82 22.05 -22.20
C GLN A 52 -14.28 21.68 -22.51
N SER A 53 -15.06 22.57 -23.14
CA SER A 53 -16.47 22.30 -23.50
C SER A 53 -16.59 21.15 -24.50
N GLU A 54 -15.78 21.19 -25.57
CA GLU A 54 -15.79 20.19 -26.62
C GLU A 54 -15.34 18.82 -26.09
N PHE A 55 -14.34 18.82 -25.21
CA PHE A 55 -13.87 17.61 -24.54
C PHE A 55 -14.98 16.95 -23.70
N TYR A 56 -15.72 17.72 -22.90
CA TYR A 56 -16.80 17.13 -22.08
C TYR A 56 -17.95 16.58 -22.92
N ASN A 57 -18.31 17.26 -24.00
CA ASN A 57 -19.32 16.76 -24.93
C ASN A 57 -18.88 15.48 -25.65
N PHE A 58 -17.58 15.35 -25.95
CA PHE A 58 -17.00 14.12 -26.51
C PHE A 58 -17.07 12.93 -25.54
N VAL A 59 -16.74 13.15 -24.25
CA VAL A 59 -16.75 12.09 -23.23
C VAL A 59 -18.18 11.65 -22.90
N TYR A 60 -19.14 12.58 -22.87
CA TYR A 60 -20.53 12.28 -22.57
C TYR A 60 -21.48 13.19 -23.36
N ALA A 61 -22.20 12.61 -24.33
CA ALA A 61 -23.06 13.34 -25.25
C ALA A 61 -24.30 14.01 -24.62
N GLY A 62 -24.58 13.76 -23.33
CA GLY A 62 -25.73 14.30 -22.59
C GLY A 62 -25.39 15.39 -21.57
N THR A 63 -24.24 16.06 -21.70
CA THR A 63 -23.79 17.11 -20.78
C THR A 63 -24.70 18.35 -20.84
N ILE A 64 -25.51 18.55 -19.80
CA ILE A 64 -26.30 19.77 -19.63
C ILE A 64 -25.35 20.92 -19.27
N LYS A 65 -25.24 21.92 -20.15
CA LYS A 65 -24.54 23.17 -19.86
C LYS A 65 -25.36 23.97 -18.83
N LEU A 66 -25.05 23.75 -17.55
CA LEU A 66 -25.62 24.56 -16.48
C LEU A 66 -25.14 26.01 -16.65
N THR A 67 -26.06 26.94 -16.88
CA THR A 67 -25.76 28.37 -16.82
C THR A 67 -25.62 28.74 -15.36
N VAL A 68 -24.39 28.68 -14.87
CA VAL A 68 -24.08 29.00 -13.48
C VAL A 68 -24.17 30.52 -13.29
N PRO A 69 -24.88 31.02 -12.28
CA PRO A 69 -24.92 32.45 -11.99
C PRO A 69 -23.52 32.99 -11.73
N TYR A 70 -23.27 34.21 -12.21
CA TYR A 70 -21.94 34.82 -12.23
C TYR A 70 -21.25 34.85 -10.85
N ILE A 71 -22.04 35.02 -9.78
CA ILE A 71 -21.57 35.03 -8.39
C ILE A 71 -20.85 33.73 -8.03
N ILE A 72 -21.40 32.57 -8.43
CA ILE A 72 -20.80 31.27 -8.15
C ILE A 72 -19.54 31.07 -9.00
N SER A 73 -19.55 31.53 -10.26
CA SER A 73 -18.39 31.42 -11.16
C SER A 73 -17.16 32.21 -10.67
N LEU A 74 -17.38 33.34 -9.98
CA LEU A 74 -16.30 34.15 -9.42
C LEU A 74 -15.76 33.62 -8.09
N SER A 75 -16.55 32.82 -7.37
CA SER A 75 -16.21 32.37 -6.03
C SER A 75 -14.84 31.66 -5.95
N PRO A 76 -14.44 30.77 -6.88
CA PRO A 76 -13.14 30.10 -6.79
C PRO A 76 -11.99 31.09 -7.05
N THR A 77 -12.17 32.00 -8.01
CA THR A 77 -11.19 33.05 -8.33
C THR A 77 -10.94 33.94 -7.12
N MET A 78 -12.00 34.35 -6.41
CA MET A 78 -11.87 35.12 -5.16
C MET A 78 -11.14 34.32 -4.08
N MET A 79 -11.43 33.03 -3.91
CA MET A 79 -10.73 32.17 -2.94
C MET A 79 -9.25 31.99 -3.25
N VAL A 80 -8.85 32.02 -4.53
CA VAL A 80 -7.44 32.00 -4.95
C VAL A 80 -6.79 33.35 -4.62
N LEU A 81 -7.42 34.47 -4.97
CA LEU A 81 -6.90 35.80 -4.66
C LEU A 81 -6.70 36.00 -3.15
N LEU A 82 -7.68 35.61 -2.32
CA LEU A 82 -7.57 35.66 -0.87
C LEU A 82 -6.43 34.78 -0.34
N GLY A 83 -6.24 33.58 -0.90
CA GLY A 83 -5.12 32.71 -0.56
C GLY A 83 -3.76 33.34 -0.88
N LEU A 84 -3.64 34.01 -2.02
CA LEU A 84 -2.43 34.74 -2.43
C LEU A 84 -2.13 35.92 -1.52
N ILE A 85 -3.15 36.73 -1.21
CA ILE A 85 -3.03 37.90 -0.31
C ILE A 85 -2.49 37.49 1.06
N ILE A 86 -2.90 36.33 1.58
CA ILE A 86 -2.38 35.80 2.86
C ILE A 86 -0.95 35.27 2.72
N THR A 87 -0.65 34.60 1.60
CA THR A 87 0.62 33.87 1.44
C THR A 87 1.81 34.81 1.24
N ILE A 88 1.65 35.88 0.46
CA ILE A 88 2.73 36.82 0.13
C ILE A 88 3.39 37.41 1.39
N PRO A 89 2.68 38.10 2.31
CA PRO A 89 3.31 38.70 3.49
C PRO A 89 3.92 37.66 4.44
N LEU A 90 3.29 36.48 4.54
CA LEU A 90 3.78 35.42 5.43
C LEU A 90 5.07 34.79 4.91
N TYR A 91 5.12 34.42 3.62
CA TYR A 91 6.18 33.57 3.08
C TYR A 91 7.20 34.31 2.20
N ALA A 92 6.85 35.43 1.57
CA ALA A 92 7.79 36.19 0.74
C ALA A 92 8.74 37.10 1.57
N THR A 93 8.26 37.64 2.71
CA THR A 93 9.02 38.63 3.51
C THR A 93 9.73 38.04 4.75
N ASN A 94 9.48 36.77 5.09
CA ASN A 94 9.87 36.08 6.34
C ASN A 94 8.91 36.20 7.55
N GLY A 95 7.68 36.70 7.36
CA GLY A 95 6.69 36.80 8.45
C GLY A 95 6.37 35.47 9.15
N TRP A 96 6.59 34.34 8.50
CA TRP A 96 6.42 33.01 9.10
C TRP A 96 7.45 32.66 10.18
N LYS A 97 8.65 33.27 10.18
CA LYS A 97 9.72 32.94 11.14
C LYS A 97 9.42 33.42 12.56
N SER A 98 8.58 34.45 12.72
CA SER A 98 8.21 35.02 14.01
C SER A 98 7.03 34.32 14.70
N ILE A 99 6.40 33.34 14.04
CA ILE A 99 5.21 32.65 14.55
C ILE A 99 5.60 31.29 15.14
N ASP A 100 5.58 31.16 16.46
CA ASP A 100 5.74 29.85 17.12
C ASP A 100 4.41 29.08 17.16
N VAL A 101 4.19 28.24 16.15
CA VAL A 101 3.02 27.34 16.06
C VAL A 101 3.25 25.98 16.72
N THR A 102 4.45 25.72 17.25
CA THR A 102 4.92 24.38 17.64
C THR A 102 4.10 23.79 18.78
N LYS A 103 3.55 24.64 19.65
CA LYS A 103 2.72 24.22 20.80
C LYS A 103 1.25 23.96 20.45
N ASN A 104 0.80 24.31 19.24
CA ASN A 104 -0.62 24.19 18.89
C ASN A 104 -0.98 22.73 18.59
N ARG A 105 -2.03 22.22 19.25
CA ARG A 105 -2.54 20.85 19.06
C ARG A 105 -2.95 20.59 17.61
N ILE A 106 -3.54 21.58 16.93
CA ILE A 106 -3.95 21.46 15.52
C ILE A 106 -2.73 21.29 14.62
N TYR A 107 -1.65 22.04 14.89
CA TYR A 107 -0.40 21.92 14.15
C TYR A 107 0.21 20.53 14.30
N CYS A 108 0.23 19.98 15.52
CA CYS A 108 0.72 18.62 15.76
C CYS A 108 -0.08 17.55 15.01
N ILE A 109 -1.42 17.68 14.94
CA ILE A 109 -2.28 16.75 14.20
C ILE A 109 -1.95 16.77 12.70
N VAL A 110 -1.89 17.96 12.10
CA VAL A 110 -1.60 18.11 10.66
C VAL A 110 -0.17 17.66 10.35
N LYS A 111 0.80 18.00 11.20
CA LYS A 111 2.21 17.59 11.08
C LYS A 111 2.36 16.07 11.09
N ASN A 112 1.59 15.38 11.92
CA ASN A 112 1.59 13.91 12.01
C ASN A 112 0.68 13.24 10.97
N LYS A 113 0.36 13.91 9.85
CA LYS A 113 -0.54 13.43 8.78
C LYS A 113 -1.86 12.87 9.33
N TYR A 114 -2.46 13.57 10.29
CA TYR A 114 -3.69 13.16 10.96
C TYR A 114 -3.61 11.81 11.69
N TYR A 115 -2.40 11.35 12.03
CA TYR A 115 -2.12 10.04 12.62
C TYR A 115 -2.59 8.86 11.75
N LEU A 116 -2.87 9.09 10.47
CA LEU A 116 -3.27 8.02 9.55
C LEU A 116 -2.16 6.99 9.38
N ASP A 117 -0.90 7.42 9.27
CA ASP A 117 0.25 6.51 9.17
C ASP A 117 0.30 5.54 10.37
N ARG A 118 0.03 6.03 11.59
CA ARG A 118 -0.03 5.21 12.81
C ARG A 118 -1.22 4.26 12.80
N LEU A 119 -2.40 4.75 12.40
CA LEU A 119 -3.61 3.94 12.31
C LEU A 119 -3.43 2.79 11.31
N PHE A 120 -2.94 3.08 10.11
CA PHE A 120 -2.77 2.08 9.06
C PHE A 120 -1.62 1.13 9.35
N THR A 121 -0.48 1.62 9.84
CA THR A 121 0.70 0.78 10.06
C THR A 121 0.61 0.02 11.37
N ASN A 122 0.45 0.72 12.51
CA ASN A 122 0.50 0.07 13.81
C ASN A 122 -0.82 -0.61 14.19
N ASP A 123 -1.95 0.07 14.01
CA ASP A 123 -3.23 -0.46 14.51
C ASP A 123 -3.85 -1.47 13.53
N LEU A 124 -3.86 -1.18 12.23
CA LEU A 124 -4.43 -2.10 11.23
C LEU A 124 -3.44 -3.19 10.82
N ALA A 125 -2.25 -2.84 10.33
CA ALA A 125 -1.32 -3.84 9.82
C ALA A 125 -0.66 -4.65 10.95
N GLU A 126 0.03 -4.02 11.90
CA GLU A 126 0.77 -4.75 12.95
C GLU A 126 -0.14 -5.39 14.00
N ARG A 127 -1.19 -4.71 14.45
CA ARG A 127 -2.08 -5.23 15.52
C ARG A 127 -3.29 -6.00 14.99
N GLY A 128 -3.75 -5.70 13.78
CA GLY A 128 -4.87 -6.40 13.17
C GLY A 128 -4.40 -7.57 12.31
N ILE A 129 -3.72 -7.27 11.21
CA ILE A 129 -3.46 -8.24 10.14
C ILE A 129 -2.36 -9.23 10.51
N MET A 130 -1.22 -8.76 11.06
CA MET A 130 -0.08 -9.61 11.41
C MET A 130 -0.42 -10.76 12.38
N PRO A 131 -1.14 -10.56 13.51
CA PRO A 131 -1.49 -11.67 14.38
C PRO A 131 -2.49 -12.64 13.74
N MET A 132 -3.41 -12.14 12.89
CA MET A 132 -4.30 -13.01 12.12
C MET A 132 -3.49 -13.88 11.16
N ALA A 133 -2.58 -13.28 10.40
CA ALA A 133 -1.70 -14.01 9.47
C ALA A 133 -0.83 -15.04 10.19
N TYR A 134 -0.29 -14.70 11.37
CA TYR A 134 0.46 -15.63 12.20
C TYR A 134 -0.41 -16.79 12.73
N GLY A 135 -1.66 -16.53 13.07
CA GLY A 135 -2.63 -17.56 13.44
C GLY A 135 -2.88 -18.56 12.30
N PHE A 136 -3.12 -18.05 11.09
CA PHE A 136 -3.31 -18.87 9.90
C PHE A 136 -2.07 -19.69 9.53
N SER A 137 -0.88 -19.09 9.56
CA SER A 137 0.36 -19.81 9.23
C SER A 137 0.67 -20.90 10.26
N THR A 138 0.36 -20.66 11.53
CA THR A 138 0.50 -21.67 12.59
C THR A 138 -0.44 -22.85 12.33
N PHE A 139 -1.71 -22.57 11.99
CA PHE A 139 -2.69 -23.60 11.67
C PHE A 139 -2.28 -24.44 10.45
N GLU A 140 -1.84 -23.79 9.37
CA GLU A 140 -1.34 -24.45 8.17
C GLU A 140 -0.12 -25.33 8.47
N SER A 141 0.84 -24.82 9.24
CA SER A 141 2.03 -25.58 9.62
C SER A 141 1.70 -26.80 10.50
N TYR A 142 0.72 -26.68 11.40
CA TYR A 142 0.24 -27.79 12.21
C TYR A 142 -0.41 -28.86 11.36
N PHE A 143 -1.28 -28.46 10.42
CA PHE A 143 -1.93 -29.38 9.51
C PHE A 143 -0.90 -30.13 8.63
N SER A 144 0.06 -29.40 8.05
CA SER A 144 1.14 -30.00 7.24
C SER A 144 1.96 -31.03 8.04
N LYS A 145 2.33 -30.70 9.28
CA LYS A 145 3.08 -31.63 10.16
C LYS A 145 2.26 -32.88 10.49
N SER A 146 0.97 -32.75 10.72
CA SER A 146 0.07 -33.89 10.94
C SER A 146 0.04 -34.83 9.73
N VAL A 147 -0.07 -34.28 8.52
CA VAL A 147 -0.04 -35.08 7.28
C VAL A 147 1.31 -35.78 7.09
N GLU A 148 2.42 -35.09 7.33
CA GLU A 148 3.76 -35.66 7.23
C GLU A 148 4.01 -36.77 8.26
N ASN A 149 3.52 -36.60 9.49
CA ASN A 149 3.57 -37.62 10.54
C ASN A 149 2.76 -38.87 10.16
N LEU A 150 1.59 -38.69 9.55
CA LEU A 150 0.79 -39.82 9.05
C LEU A 150 1.52 -40.55 7.92
N GLY A 151 2.06 -39.81 6.94
CA GLY A 151 2.82 -40.38 5.83
C GLY A 151 4.06 -41.15 6.30
N SER A 152 4.85 -40.56 7.19
CA SER A 152 6.02 -41.21 7.77
C SER A 152 5.66 -42.43 8.65
N GLY A 153 4.53 -42.39 9.35
CA GLY A 153 3.97 -43.53 10.09
C GLY A 153 3.64 -44.72 9.17
N ILE A 154 2.96 -44.45 8.05
CA ILE A 154 2.64 -45.46 7.04
C ILE A 154 3.92 -46.02 6.41
N MET A 155 4.90 -45.17 6.08
CA MET A 155 6.18 -45.62 5.53
C MET A 155 6.95 -46.53 6.50
N LYS A 156 6.96 -46.19 7.80
CA LYS A 156 7.55 -47.04 8.84
C LYS A 156 6.86 -48.40 8.92
N LEU A 157 5.52 -48.42 8.93
CA LEU A 157 4.75 -49.67 8.89
C LEU A 157 5.09 -50.51 7.65
N GLY A 158 5.11 -49.90 6.45
CA GLY A 158 5.49 -50.57 5.22
C GLY A 158 6.91 -51.15 5.27
N SER A 159 7.86 -50.44 5.88
CA SER A 159 9.24 -50.92 6.05
C SER A 159 9.34 -52.14 6.99
N LEU A 160 8.48 -52.22 8.01
CA LEU A 160 8.38 -53.38 8.90
C LEU A 160 7.80 -54.58 8.15
N PHE A 161 6.72 -54.40 7.40
CA PHE A 161 6.16 -55.45 6.54
C PHE A 161 7.18 -55.95 5.51
N ARG A 162 7.98 -55.05 4.92
CA ARG A 162 9.05 -55.42 3.98
C ARG A 162 10.13 -56.28 4.63
N ARG A 163 10.43 -56.07 5.91
CA ARG A 163 11.41 -56.87 6.68
C ARG A 163 10.85 -58.22 7.15
N LEU A 164 9.54 -58.40 7.21
CA LEU A 164 8.95 -59.73 7.48
C LEU A 164 9.15 -60.67 6.28
N GLN A 165 9.25 -60.13 5.07
CA GLN A 165 9.40 -60.89 3.85
C GLN A 165 10.88 -61.15 3.50
N ASN A 166 11.54 -62.04 4.26
CA ASN A 166 12.99 -62.30 4.16
C ASN A 166 13.41 -63.26 3.02
N GLY A 167 12.51 -63.65 2.11
CA GLY A 167 12.83 -64.48 0.94
C GLY A 167 13.15 -65.95 1.22
N ILE A 168 13.24 -66.35 2.51
CA ILE A 168 13.49 -67.73 2.93
C ILE A 168 12.19 -68.53 2.85
N VAL A 169 12.17 -69.57 2.00
CA VAL A 169 10.97 -70.36 1.67
C VAL A 169 10.35 -71.05 2.90
N GLU A 170 11.18 -71.50 3.84
CA GLU A 170 10.76 -72.14 5.10
C GLU A 170 9.81 -71.27 5.94
N TYR A 171 10.07 -69.96 6.04
CA TYR A 171 9.19 -69.08 6.83
C TYR A 171 7.78 -68.96 6.24
N TYR A 172 7.62 -69.08 4.92
CA TYR A 172 6.30 -69.05 4.30
C TYR A 172 5.49 -70.30 4.64
N PHE A 173 6.12 -71.48 4.70
CA PHE A 173 5.45 -72.71 5.13
C PHE A 173 4.93 -72.60 6.57
N VAL A 174 5.74 -72.05 7.48
CA VAL A 174 5.34 -71.82 8.88
C VAL A 174 4.15 -70.87 8.96
N VAL A 175 4.17 -69.76 8.21
CA VAL A 175 3.06 -68.79 8.17
C VAL A 175 1.78 -69.41 7.60
N ILE A 176 1.87 -70.25 6.57
CA ILE A 176 0.71 -70.94 5.98
C ILE A 176 0.09 -71.91 6.98
N ILE A 177 0.90 -72.74 7.64
CA ILE A 177 0.41 -73.70 8.65
C ILE A 177 -0.22 -72.94 9.82
N MET A 178 0.42 -71.88 10.30
CA MET A 178 -0.13 -71.03 11.36
C MET A 178 -1.47 -70.39 10.93
N GLY A 179 -1.56 -69.89 9.70
CA GLY A 179 -2.78 -69.32 9.14
C GLY A 179 -3.92 -70.34 9.05
N ILE A 180 -3.65 -71.55 8.57
CA ILE A 180 -4.63 -72.65 8.51
C ILE A 180 -5.11 -73.01 9.91
N SER A 181 -4.19 -73.19 10.86
CA SER A 181 -4.54 -73.49 12.26
C SER A 181 -5.41 -72.42 12.89
N ILE A 182 -5.09 -71.13 12.67
CA ILE A 182 -5.90 -70.00 13.17
C ILE A 182 -7.30 -70.01 12.55
N VAL A 183 -7.41 -70.23 11.23
CA VAL A 183 -8.70 -70.28 10.54
C VAL A 183 -9.56 -71.43 11.07
N PHE A 184 -8.98 -72.62 11.26
CA PHE A 184 -9.69 -73.74 11.88
C PHE A 184 -10.18 -73.42 13.28
N LEU A 185 -9.33 -72.77 14.10
CA LEU A 185 -9.66 -72.39 15.47
C LEU A 185 -10.77 -71.33 15.52
N ILE A 186 -10.84 -70.42 14.55
CA ILE A 186 -11.92 -69.43 14.41
C ILE A 186 -13.22 -70.07 13.92
N ILE A 187 -13.16 -71.12 13.09
CA ILE A 187 -14.34 -71.80 12.52
C ILE A 187 -14.92 -72.84 13.49
N GLU A 188 -14.10 -73.47 14.34
CA GLU A 188 -14.55 -74.38 15.41
C GLU A 188 -15.16 -73.66 16.62
N LEU A 189 -15.04 -72.33 16.69
CA LEU A 189 -15.64 -71.46 17.72
C LEU A 189 -16.99 -70.90 17.26
#